data_AF-A0A8J4SD78-F1
#
_entry.id   AF-A0A8J4SD78-F1
#
_cell.length_a   1.000
_cell.length_b   1.000
_cell.length_c   1.000
_cell.angle_alpha   90.00
_cell.angle_beta   90.00
_cell.angle_gamma   90.00
#
_symmetry.space_group_name_H-M   'P 1'
#
loop_
_entity.id
_entity.type
_entity.pdbx_description
1 polymer ?
#
loop_
_entity_poly.entity_id
_entity_poly.type
_entity_poly.pdbx_seq_one_letter_code
_entity_poly.pdbx_strand_id
1 'polypeptide(L)'
;MRVFVTLVLSTIALCDAVKSPIQYEREFAEWMRSHHLTFSDALEFARRMENYIANDMYILEHNMENAWSGVTLGHNQYSAMPFDEFKTKMTGLVLPEGYVEERLRARVDGVYSDVQVPDSVDWEEKGAVTPVKNQGMCGSCWAFSTTGAVEGAAFVSSGTLLSLSEQELVDCDHNGDMGCNGGLMDHAFQWIEDNGGLCSEDEYEYKAKASVCRKCSNVVKVTGFQDVNPQDEHALKVAVAQQPVSVAIEADQKAFQFYKSGVFNLTCGTRLDHGVLAVGYGEDNGQKFWKVKNSWGPSWGEQGYIRMARDMNNPAGQCGIASVPSFPFATAISRSERFEDMLQGNKEEDSTADEEKSVPAGEPVDSFPAGERDFRPMNLADVFSSAKITQCGDVSSAVIDFEHLEVTPSSPQRGHPVVFFGNGNSKQDFESATFKLGVKLAGTQVFGHTGKLCGDTHVPLPLGLGHIDVHGFNCPMKKGKFSDLKVDVNLPIIAPAGNYEILLTSDDDSNTPLFCVNVALDLTNHAAQDKTHVYEPLSYIEQNSFSGMNHNNNLLFV
;
A
#
# COMPACT_ATOMS: atom_id res chain seq x y z
N MET A 1 -26.61 -29.01 22.34
CA MET A 1 -27.39 -28.07 21.50
C MET A 1 -26.96 -26.59 21.65
N ARG A 2 -25.75 -26.29 22.16
CA ARG A 2 -25.20 -24.92 22.24
C ARG A 2 -23.96 -24.68 21.36
N VAL A 3 -23.34 -25.73 20.82
CA VAL A 3 -22.15 -25.63 19.94
C VAL A 3 -22.54 -25.47 18.46
N PHE A 4 -23.71 -25.97 18.06
CA PHE A 4 -24.22 -25.80 16.68
C PHE A 4 -24.84 -24.42 16.43
N VAL A 5 -25.26 -23.70 17.47
CA VAL A 5 -25.90 -22.37 17.32
C VAL A 5 -24.86 -21.27 17.12
N THR A 6 -23.68 -21.38 17.74
CA THR A 6 -22.56 -20.44 17.55
C THR A 6 -21.92 -20.56 16.16
N LEU A 7 -21.76 -21.77 15.64
CA LEU A 7 -21.19 -22.00 14.30
C LEU A 7 -22.12 -21.53 13.17
N VAL A 8 -23.44 -21.63 13.35
CA VAL A 8 -24.42 -21.19 12.35
C VAL A 8 -24.58 -19.66 12.38
N LEU A 9 -24.56 -19.03 13.57
CA LEU A 9 -24.60 -17.57 13.71
C LEU A 9 -23.35 -16.88 13.16
N SER A 10 -22.15 -17.46 13.32
CA SER A 10 -20.93 -16.89 12.72
C SER A 10 -20.97 -16.97 11.19
N THR A 11 -21.41 -18.09 10.61
CA THR A 11 -21.53 -18.23 9.14
C THR A 11 -22.59 -17.32 8.51
N ILE A 12 -23.66 -16.99 9.22
CA ILE A 12 -24.71 -16.09 8.73
C ILE A 12 -24.25 -14.62 8.82
N ALA A 13 -23.58 -14.23 9.91
CA ALA A 13 -23.06 -12.87 10.09
C ALA A 13 -21.92 -12.52 9.11
N LEU A 14 -21.08 -13.49 8.73
CA LEU A 14 -20.06 -13.30 7.70
C LEU A 14 -20.68 -13.09 6.31
N CYS A 15 -21.79 -13.78 5.99
CA CYS A 15 -22.45 -13.64 4.69
C CYS A 15 -23.06 -12.25 4.46
N ASP A 16 -23.50 -11.57 5.53
CA ASP A 16 -24.04 -10.20 5.48
C ASP A 16 -22.96 -9.11 5.54
N ALA A 17 -21.71 -9.46 5.87
CA ALA A 17 -20.57 -8.54 5.94
C ALA A 17 -19.76 -8.47 4.63
N VAL A 18 -19.90 -9.45 3.74
CA VAL A 18 -19.22 -9.45 2.43
C VAL A 18 -19.88 -8.40 1.53
N LYS A 19 -19.08 -7.42 1.10
CA LYS A 19 -19.54 -6.35 0.21
C LYS A 19 -19.83 -6.93 -1.18
N SER A 20 -20.82 -6.37 -1.88
CA SER A 20 -21.07 -6.73 -3.29
C SER A 20 -19.88 -6.34 -4.16
N PRO A 21 -19.67 -6.98 -5.33
CA PRO A 21 -18.58 -6.62 -6.25
C PRO A 21 -18.54 -5.12 -6.54
N ILE A 22 -19.68 -4.49 -6.85
CA ILE A 22 -19.80 -3.05 -7.13
C ILE A 22 -19.34 -2.18 -5.94
N GLN A 23 -19.55 -2.63 -4.70
CA GLN A 23 -19.07 -1.90 -3.53
C GLN A 23 -17.55 -1.97 -3.42
N TYR A 24 -16.95 -3.15 -3.58
CA TYR A 24 -15.49 -3.31 -3.60
C TYR A 24 -14.82 -2.47 -4.69
N GLU A 25 -15.42 -2.47 -5.88
CA GLU A 25 -14.99 -1.64 -7.01
C GLU A 25 -14.91 -0.15 -6.66
N ARG A 26 -15.99 0.38 -6.05
CA ARG A 26 -16.05 1.79 -5.65
C ARG A 26 -15.05 2.12 -4.56
N GLU A 27 -14.99 1.31 -3.50
CA GLU A 27 -14.10 1.54 -2.36
C GLU A 27 -12.63 1.44 -2.77
N PHE A 28 -12.27 0.48 -3.63
CA PHE A 28 -10.91 0.38 -4.17
C PHE A 28 -10.55 1.59 -5.04
N ALA A 29 -11.48 2.09 -5.86
CA ALA A 29 -11.29 3.32 -6.64
C ALA A 29 -11.10 4.56 -5.76
N GLU A 30 -11.86 4.66 -4.66
CA GLU A 30 -11.71 5.72 -3.66
C GLU A 30 -10.38 5.65 -2.94
N TRP A 31 -9.97 4.45 -2.52
CA TRP A 31 -8.69 4.19 -1.88
C TRP A 31 -7.51 4.55 -2.79
N MET A 32 -7.51 4.12 -4.05
CA MET A 32 -6.46 4.51 -5.01
C MET A 32 -6.37 6.03 -5.14
N ARG A 33 -7.51 6.72 -5.21
CA ARG A 33 -7.55 8.18 -5.31
C ARG A 33 -6.97 8.85 -4.07
N SER A 34 -7.34 8.39 -2.87
CA SER A 34 -6.85 8.98 -1.62
C SER A 34 -5.36 8.75 -1.39
N HIS A 35 -4.79 7.72 -2.01
CA HIS A 35 -3.35 7.41 -1.94
C HIS A 35 -2.57 7.80 -3.20
N HIS A 36 -3.21 8.49 -4.15
CA HIS A 36 -2.62 8.92 -5.42
C HIS A 36 -1.97 7.76 -6.22
N LEU A 37 -2.60 6.59 -6.19
CA LEU A 37 -2.14 5.38 -6.87
C LEU A 37 -2.77 5.25 -8.26
N THR A 38 -1.96 4.80 -9.22
CA THR A 38 -2.41 4.37 -10.55
C THR A 38 -1.72 3.07 -10.93
N PHE A 39 -2.39 2.22 -11.69
CA PHE A 39 -1.83 0.97 -12.20
C PHE A 39 -1.82 1.02 -13.73
N SER A 40 -0.61 0.98 -14.31
CA SER A 40 -0.40 0.96 -15.76
C SER A 40 -0.43 -0.45 -16.35
N ASP A 41 -0.44 -1.48 -15.51
CA ASP A 41 -0.59 -2.87 -15.91
C ASP A 41 -1.91 -3.42 -15.35
N ALA A 42 -2.71 -4.01 -16.23
CA ALA A 42 -4.03 -4.52 -15.86
C ALA A 42 -3.97 -5.77 -14.99
N LEU A 43 -2.93 -6.59 -15.17
CA LEU A 43 -2.72 -7.77 -14.34
C LEU A 43 -2.33 -7.34 -12.92
N GLU A 44 -1.46 -6.35 -12.79
CA GLU A 44 -1.12 -5.72 -11.52
C GLU A 44 -2.34 -5.07 -10.87
N PHE A 45 -3.14 -4.29 -11.63
CA PHE A 45 -4.39 -3.71 -11.13
C PHE A 45 -5.28 -4.76 -10.48
N ALA A 46 -5.53 -5.85 -11.21
CA ALA A 46 -6.47 -6.85 -10.76
C ALA A 46 -5.91 -7.66 -9.57
N ARG A 47 -4.59 -7.93 -9.53
CA ARG A 47 -3.91 -8.48 -8.33
C ARG A 47 -4.03 -7.55 -7.12
N ARG A 48 -3.86 -6.25 -7.33
CA ARG A 48 -3.96 -5.25 -6.26
C ARG A 48 -5.38 -5.14 -5.72
N MET A 49 -6.39 -5.24 -6.58
CA MET A 49 -7.79 -5.32 -6.15
C MET A 49 -8.08 -6.61 -5.37
N GLU A 50 -7.60 -7.77 -5.83
CA GLU A 50 -7.77 -9.03 -5.10
C GLU A 50 -7.15 -8.95 -3.70
N ASN A 51 -5.92 -8.43 -3.61
CA ASN A 51 -5.26 -8.19 -2.33
C ASN A 51 -6.06 -7.23 -1.45
N TYR A 52 -6.62 -6.17 -2.03
CA TYR A 52 -7.48 -5.23 -1.31
C TYR A 52 -8.71 -5.92 -0.72
N ILE A 53 -9.41 -6.75 -1.49
CA ILE A 53 -10.57 -7.52 -1.02
C ILE A 53 -10.16 -8.50 0.08
N ALA A 54 -9.10 -9.28 -0.13
CA ALA A 54 -8.62 -10.24 0.86
C ALA A 54 -8.17 -9.59 2.17
N ASN A 55 -7.61 -8.38 2.10
CA ASN A 55 -7.23 -7.60 3.26
C ASN A 55 -8.44 -6.92 3.94
N ASP A 56 -9.42 -6.44 3.18
CA ASP A 56 -10.70 -5.95 3.74
C ASP A 56 -11.41 -7.06 4.52
N MET A 57 -11.49 -8.27 3.97
CA MET A 57 -12.08 -9.41 4.66
C MET A 57 -11.38 -9.70 6.00
N TYR A 58 -10.04 -9.66 6.02
CA TYR A 58 -9.26 -9.84 7.23
C TYR A 58 -9.52 -8.72 8.25
N ILE A 59 -9.60 -7.47 7.80
CA ILE A 59 -9.92 -6.31 8.65
C ILE A 59 -11.31 -6.47 9.26
N LEU A 60 -12.31 -6.84 8.45
CA LEU A 60 -13.69 -7.04 8.89
C LEU A 60 -13.80 -8.19 9.89
N GLU A 61 -13.20 -9.34 9.58
CA GLU A 61 -13.16 -10.51 10.47
C GLU A 61 -12.54 -10.14 11.82
N HIS A 62 -11.37 -9.50 11.82
CA HIS A 62 -10.74 -9.05 13.06
C HIS A 62 -11.65 -8.10 13.85
N ASN A 63 -12.19 -7.07 13.20
CA ASN A 63 -12.99 -6.04 13.89
C ASN A 63 -14.31 -6.63 14.43
N MET A 64 -14.85 -7.68 13.81
CA MET A 64 -16.05 -8.38 14.30
C MET A 64 -15.73 -9.34 15.44
N GLU A 65 -14.69 -10.16 15.32
CA GLU A 65 -14.38 -11.22 16.30
C GLU A 65 -13.59 -10.69 17.51
N ASN A 66 -12.80 -9.63 17.33
CA ASN A 66 -11.92 -9.05 18.33
C ASN A 66 -12.34 -7.64 18.78
N ALA A 67 -13.61 -7.28 18.60
CA ALA A 67 -14.16 -6.01 19.08
C ALA A 67 -13.88 -5.76 20.58
N TRP A 68 -13.78 -6.83 21.38
CA TRP A 68 -13.46 -6.79 22.80
C TRP A 68 -12.00 -6.41 23.11
N SER A 69 -11.08 -6.55 22.15
CA SER A 69 -9.66 -6.21 22.34
C SER A 69 -9.40 -4.69 22.42
N GLY A 70 -10.32 -3.88 21.90
CA GLY A 70 -10.15 -2.43 21.76
C GLY A 70 -9.19 -2.01 20.64
N VAL A 71 -8.61 -2.97 19.90
CA VAL A 71 -7.73 -2.72 18.75
C VAL A 71 -8.53 -2.81 17.46
N THR A 72 -8.53 -1.71 16.70
CA THR A 72 -9.20 -1.63 15.41
C THR A 72 -8.17 -1.74 14.29
N LEU A 73 -8.47 -2.59 13.30
CA LEU A 73 -7.75 -2.61 12.02
C LEU A 73 -8.49 -1.78 10.98
N GLY A 74 -7.79 -1.28 9.98
CA GLY A 74 -8.39 -0.46 8.94
C GLY A 74 -7.54 -0.33 7.69
N HIS A 75 -8.20 0.09 6.61
CA HIS A 75 -7.53 0.41 5.37
C HIS A 75 -6.54 1.57 5.55
N ASN A 76 -5.35 1.39 4.98
CA ASN A 76 -4.26 2.36 4.89
C ASN A 76 -3.54 2.21 3.53
N GLN A 77 -2.41 2.88 3.34
CA GLN A 77 -1.65 2.84 2.07
C GLN A 77 -1.15 1.44 1.65
N TYR A 78 -1.19 0.44 2.53
CA TYR A 78 -0.80 -0.95 2.24
C TYR A 78 -1.99 -1.87 1.97
N SER A 79 -3.21 -1.34 1.82
CA SER A 79 -4.44 -2.15 1.67
C SER A 79 -4.41 -3.09 0.47
N ALA A 80 -3.77 -2.70 -0.63
CA ALA A 80 -3.62 -3.54 -1.82
C ALA A 80 -2.32 -4.36 -1.84
N MET A 81 -1.56 -4.36 -0.75
CA MET A 81 -0.29 -5.07 -0.65
C MET A 81 -0.50 -6.47 -0.04
N PRO A 82 -0.04 -7.55 -0.68
CA PRO A 82 -0.02 -8.86 -0.06
C PRO A 82 0.97 -8.86 1.11
N PHE A 83 0.65 -9.61 2.15
CA PHE A 83 1.41 -9.60 3.39
C PHE A 83 2.88 -10.02 3.24
N ASP A 84 3.18 -10.95 2.33
CA ASP A 84 4.56 -11.35 2.04
C ASP A 84 5.38 -10.22 1.39
N GLU A 85 4.75 -9.37 0.58
CA GLU A 85 5.42 -8.17 0.06
C GLU A 85 5.64 -7.16 1.18
N PHE A 86 4.63 -6.94 2.02
CA PHE A 86 4.70 -6.02 3.16
C PHE A 86 5.84 -6.38 4.11
N LYS A 87 5.89 -7.62 4.61
CA LYS A 87 6.91 -8.04 5.58
C LYS A 87 8.33 -7.91 5.02
N THR A 88 8.53 -8.15 3.73
CA THR A 88 9.86 -8.09 3.10
C THR A 88 10.31 -6.66 2.79
N LYS A 89 9.36 -5.73 2.61
CA LYS A 89 9.67 -4.37 2.13
C LYS A 89 9.58 -3.29 3.20
N MET A 90 8.82 -3.54 4.26
CA MET A 90 8.55 -2.55 5.30
C MET A 90 9.35 -2.75 6.59
N THR A 91 10.03 -3.90 6.72
CA THR A 91 10.97 -4.23 7.80
C THR A 91 12.41 -4.03 7.33
N GLY A 92 13.37 -4.03 8.25
CA GLY A 92 14.78 -3.80 7.91
C GLY A 92 15.74 -3.73 9.08
N LEU A 93 15.35 -4.17 10.27
CA LEU A 93 16.29 -4.34 11.38
C LEU A 93 17.11 -5.61 11.13
N VAL A 94 18.43 -5.51 11.28
CA VAL A 94 19.33 -6.66 11.20
C VAL A 94 20.18 -6.68 12.47
N LEU A 95 19.93 -7.67 13.32
CA LEU A 95 20.72 -7.86 14.54
C LEU A 95 21.91 -8.78 14.27
N PRO A 96 23.12 -8.45 14.77
CA PRO A 96 24.23 -9.39 14.80
C PRO A 96 23.87 -10.68 15.55
N GLU A 97 24.48 -11.80 15.17
CA GLU A 97 24.27 -13.08 15.85
C GLU A 97 24.68 -12.98 17.33
N GLY A 98 23.79 -13.37 18.24
CA GLY A 98 24.04 -13.34 19.68
C GLY A 98 23.87 -11.96 20.34
N TYR A 99 23.44 -10.93 19.59
CA TYR A 99 23.33 -9.55 20.09
C TYR A 99 22.41 -9.43 21.31
N VAL A 100 21.21 -10.04 21.26
CA VAL A 100 20.26 -10.03 22.38
C VAL A 100 20.80 -10.81 23.58
N GLU A 101 21.42 -11.97 23.33
CA GLU A 101 22.01 -12.81 24.37
C GLU A 101 23.20 -12.14 25.06
N GLU A 102 23.98 -11.34 24.35
CA GLU A 102 25.05 -10.54 24.92
C GLU A 102 24.51 -9.44 25.84
N ARG A 103 23.51 -8.68 25.38
CA ARG A 103 22.85 -7.68 26.22
C ARG A 103 22.23 -8.29 27.46
N LEU A 104 21.60 -9.46 27.33
CA LEU A 104 21.04 -10.18 28.48
C LEU A 104 22.13 -10.62 29.47
N ARG A 105 23.31 -11.04 28.99
CA ARG A 105 24.46 -11.37 29.86
C ARG A 105 25.03 -10.13 30.56
N ALA A 106 24.95 -8.96 29.93
CA ALA A 106 25.40 -7.68 30.49
C ALA A 106 24.36 -7.01 31.41
N ARG A 107 23.12 -7.50 31.44
CA ARG A 107 22.02 -6.95 32.25
C ARG A 107 22.38 -6.93 33.73
N VAL A 108 22.09 -5.81 34.40
CA VAL A 108 22.21 -5.67 35.85
C VAL A 108 20.82 -5.44 36.45
N ASP A 109 20.31 -6.42 37.19
CA ASP A 109 18.97 -6.36 37.79
C ASP A 109 18.91 -5.35 38.96
N GLY A 110 17.75 -4.69 39.10
CA GLY A 110 17.46 -3.81 40.23
C GLY A 110 18.11 -2.44 40.21
N VAL A 111 18.86 -2.08 39.16
CA VAL A 111 19.53 -0.76 39.05
C VAL A 111 18.54 0.41 39.11
N TYR A 112 17.36 0.22 38.52
CA TYR A 112 16.36 1.28 38.38
C TYR A 112 15.15 1.11 39.30
N SER A 113 15.12 0.10 40.19
CA SER A 113 13.89 -0.26 40.93
C SER A 113 13.31 0.85 41.81
N ASP A 114 14.16 1.77 42.29
CA ASP A 114 13.77 2.88 43.16
C ASP A 114 13.50 4.18 42.40
N VAL A 115 13.73 4.20 41.08
CA VAL A 115 13.59 5.41 40.26
C VAL A 115 12.12 5.65 39.95
N GLN A 116 11.58 6.73 40.50
CA GLN A 116 10.22 7.18 40.20
C GLN A 116 10.24 8.15 39.02
N VAL A 117 9.39 7.89 38.04
CA VAL A 117 9.20 8.73 36.85
C VAL A 117 7.73 9.09 36.70
N PRO A 118 7.38 10.16 35.95
CA PRO A 118 5.98 10.55 35.73
C PRO A 118 5.12 9.39 35.24
N ASP A 119 3.81 9.44 35.52
CA ASP A 119 2.86 8.41 35.11
C ASP A 119 2.63 8.39 33.60
N SER A 120 2.71 9.55 32.95
CA SER A 120 2.67 9.72 31.50
C SER A 120 3.76 10.69 31.01
N VAL A 121 4.26 10.42 29.82
CA VAL A 121 5.18 11.30 29.07
C VAL A 121 4.78 11.26 27.61
N ASP A 122 4.74 12.42 26.97
CA ASP A 122 4.60 12.56 25.52
C ASP A 122 5.62 13.58 25.01
N TRP A 123 6.63 13.11 24.30
CA TRP A 123 7.68 13.97 23.76
C TRP A 123 7.22 14.75 22.52
N GLU A 124 6.17 14.30 21.83
CA GLU A 124 5.58 15.06 20.73
C GLU A 124 4.94 16.34 21.26
N GLU A 125 4.13 16.22 22.33
CA GLU A 125 3.52 17.40 22.98
C GLU A 125 4.56 18.36 23.58
N LYS A 126 5.73 17.85 23.98
CA LYS A 126 6.86 18.64 24.47
C LYS A 126 7.70 19.28 23.35
N GLY A 127 7.40 19.00 22.08
CA GLY A 127 8.12 19.55 20.92
C GLY A 127 9.45 18.87 20.61
N ALA A 128 9.71 17.68 21.16
CA ALA A 128 10.96 16.93 20.97
C ALA A 128 10.87 15.85 19.87
N VAL A 129 9.84 15.90 19.02
CA VAL A 129 9.58 14.90 17.98
C VAL A 129 9.21 15.61 16.68
N THR A 130 9.94 15.31 15.61
CA THR A 130 9.64 15.80 14.26
C THR A 130 8.35 15.20 13.70
N PRO A 131 7.76 15.74 12.62
CA PRO A 131 6.64 15.09 11.93
C PRO A 131 6.95 13.63 11.55
N VAL A 132 5.90 12.81 11.41
CA VAL A 132 6.05 11.43 10.93
C VAL A 132 6.56 11.42 9.49
N LYS A 133 7.65 10.70 9.25
CA LYS A 133 8.28 10.50 7.93
C LYS A 133 7.84 9.17 7.31
N ASN A 134 8.27 8.90 6.07
CA ASN A 134 7.96 7.68 5.34
C ASN A 134 9.21 7.05 4.72
N GLN A 135 9.60 5.87 5.19
CA GLN A 135 10.77 5.13 4.71
C GLN A 135 10.58 4.57 3.29
N GLY A 136 9.35 4.50 2.80
CA GLY A 136 9.03 3.89 1.51
C GLY A 136 9.35 2.39 1.48
N MET A 137 9.70 1.87 0.31
CA MET A 137 10.00 0.45 0.08
C MET A 137 11.49 0.12 0.29
N CYS A 138 12.07 0.65 1.37
CA CYS A 138 13.46 0.51 1.77
C CYS A 138 13.52 0.04 3.23
N GLY A 139 14.34 -0.97 3.53
CA GLY A 139 14.54 -1.49 4.88
C GLY A 139 15.40 -0.59 5.76
N SER A 140 15.10 0.71 5.80
CA SER A 140 15.87 1.75 6.49
C SER A 140 15.28 2.16 7.84
N CYS A 141 14.35 1.37 8.39
CA CYS A 141 13.72 1.64 9.69
C CYS A 141 14.75 1.89 10.82
N TRP A 142 15.91 1.24 10.78
CA TRP A 142 17.04 1.48 11.67
C TRP A 142 17.50 2.95 11.61
N ALA A 143 17.69 3.52 10.41
CA ALA A 143 18.09 4.91 10.22
C ALA A 143 17.01 5.88 10.75
N PHE A 144 15.73 5.62 10.49
CA PHE A 144 14.62 6.44 11.00
C PHE A 144 14.48 6.39 12.51
N SER A 145 14.71 5.23 13.12
CA SER A 145 14.74 5.09 14.58
C SER A 145 15.90 5.89 15.17
N THR A 146 17.10 5.75 14.58
CA THR A 146 18.31 6.47 14.97
C THR A 146 18.14 7.98 14.88
N THR A 147 17.75 8.51 13.71
CA THR A 147 17.57 9.95 13.53
C THR A 147 16.54 10.49 14.51
N GLY A 148 15.40 9.82 14.68
CA GLY A 148 14.37 10.23 15.63
C GLY A 148 14.86 10.32 17.08
N ALA A 149 15.73 9.40 17.50
CA ALA A 149 16.32 9.43 18.84
C ALA A 149 17.38 10.54 18.98
N VAL A 150 18.21 10.76 17.96
CA VAL A 150 19.20 11.85 17.93
C VAL A 150 18.53 13.22 17.91
N GLU A 151 17.46 13.40 17.12
CA GLU A 151 16.63 14.60 17.08
C GLU A 151 16.06 14.93 18.47
N GLY A 152 15.46 13.93 19.12
CA GLY A 152 14.90 14.06 20.47
C GLY A 152 15.97 14.39 21.53
N ALA A 153 17.10 13.68 21.49
CA ALA A 153 18.22 13.92 22.40
C ALA A 153 18.81 15.33 22.23
N ALA A 154 18.99 15.79 20.99
CA ALA A 154 19.46 17.13 20.69
C ALA A 154 18.48 18.21 21.14
N PHE A 155 17.16 17.97 20.99
CA PHE A 155 16.15 18.88 21.52
C PHE A 155 16.21 18.96 23.06
N VAL A 156 16.32 17.83 23.75
CA VAL A 156 16.41 17.79 25.22
C VAL A 156 17.65 18.53 25.73
N SER A 157 18.79 18.41 25.04
CA SER A 157 20.05 19.04 25.47
C SER A 157 20.15 20.53 25.11
N SER A 158 19.64 20.92 23.94
CA SER A 158 19.89 22.26 23.35
C SER A 158 18.64 23.12 23.15
N GLY A 159 17.45 22.54 23.32
CA GLY A 159 16.16 23.20 23.05
C GLY A 159 15.84 23.42 21.56
N THR A 160 16.66 22.88 20.65
CA THR A 160 16.49 23.02 19.20
C THR A 160 16.07 21.69 18.58
N LEU A 161 14.89 21.65 17.97
CA LEU A 161 14.44 20.48 17.21
C LEU A 161 15.02 20.57 15.80
N LEU A 162 15.79 19.58 15.42
CA LEU A 162 16.36 19.43 14.08
C LEU A 162 15.60 18.34 13.33
N SER A 163 15.57 18.43 12.00
CA SER A 163 15.18 17.32 11.13
C SER A 163 16.46 16.80 10.48
N LEU A 164 16.84 15.56 10.79
CA LEU A 164 18.12 14.96 10.40
C LEU A 164 17.97 14.04 9.20
N SER A 165 19.06 13.86 8.45
CA SER A 165 19.05 13.04 7.23
C SER A 165 19.14 11.56 7.54
N GLU A 166 18.07 10.81 7.27
CA GLU A 166 18.16 9.35 7.22
C GLU A 166 18.98 8.88 6.01
N GLN A 167 19.02 9.67 4.94
CA GLN A 167 19.68 9.30 3.70
C GLN A 167 21.20 9.26 3.83
N GLU A 168 21.78 10.17 4.62
CA GLU A 168 23.21 10.14 4.91
C GLU A 168 23.60 8.81 5.58
N LEU A 169 22.83 8.35 6.58
CA LEU A 169 23.04 7.03 7.18
C LEU A 169 22.90 5.92 6.15
N VAL A 170 21.81 5.92 5.36
CA VAL A 170 21.55 4.90 4.34
C VAL A 170 22.67 4.81 3.28
N ASP A 171 23.28 5.93 2.92
CA ASP A 171 24.31 5.99 1.88
C ASP A 171 25.74 5.80 2.41
N CYS A 172 26.02 6.24 3.64
CA CYS A 172 27.38 6.39 4.17
C CYS A 172 27.71 5.46 5.35
N ASP A 173 26.71 4.98 6.10
CA ASP A 173 26.95 4.03 7.18
C ASP A 173 27.16 2.63 6.60
N HIS A 174 28.42 2.18 6.70
CA HIS A 174 28.84 0.84 6.33
C HIS A 174 29.45 0.10 7.55
N ASN A 175 29.20 0.60 8.77
CA ASN A 175 29.71 0.04 10.02
C ASN A 175 28.84 -1.11 10.53
N GLY A 176 28.61 -2.11 9.68
CA GLY A 176 27.69 -3.23 9.95
C GLY A 176 26.28 -3.02 9.41
N ASP A 177 25.95 -1.80 9.00
CA ASP A 177 24.68 -1.46 8.34
C ASP A 177 24.80 -1.50 6.81
N MET A 178 23.68 -1.78 6.13
CA MET A 178 23.64 -2.15 4.71
C MET A 178 22.59 -1.36 3.93
N GLY A 179 22.39 -0.09 4.28
CA GLY A 179 21.42 0.80 3.64
C GLY A 179 20.01 0.22 3.68
N CYS A 180 19.38 0.03 2.51
CA CYS A 180 18.05 -0.57 2.42
C CYS A 180 17.97 -2.08 2.69
N ASN A 181 19.11 -2.77 2.81
CA ASN A 181 19.14 -4.18 3.21
C ASN A 181 19.15 -4.37 4.72
N GLY A 182 19.09 -3.27 5.47
CA GLY A 182 18.90 -3.25 6.90
C GLY A 182 20.12 -2.87 7.70
N GLY A 183 19.92 -2.72 9.01
CA GLY A 183 20.92 -2.21 9.94
C GLY A 183 20.44 -2.22 11.39
N LEU A 184 21.25 -1.65 12.28
CA LEU A 184 21.05 -1.60 13.72
C LEU A 184 21.31 -0.18 14.24
N MET A 185 20.40 0.35 15.06
CA MET A 185 20.48 1.73 15.55
C MET A 185 21.79 2.05 16.28
N ASP A 186 22.37 1.09 17.02
CA ASP A 186 23.61 1.28 17.77
C ASP A 186 24.84 1.43 16.87
N HIS A 187 24.89 0.72 15.74
CA HIS A 187 25.92 0.94 14.72
C HIS A 187 25.82 2.35 14.15
N ALA A 188 24.60 2.79 13.85
CA ALA A 188 24.35 4.13 13.35
C ALA A 188 24.67 5.23 14.38
N PHE A 189 24.38 5.03 15.67
CA PHE A 189 24.82 5.97 16.71
C PHE A 189 26.35 6.08 16.76
N GLN A 190 27.05 4.93 16.71
CA GLN A 190 28.51 4.91 16.67
C GLN A 190 29.05 5.58 15.40
N TRP A 191 28.44 5.33 14.24
CA TRP A 191 28.83 5.95 12.98
C TRP A 191 28.68 7.47 13.03
N ILE A 192 27.59 8.00 13.60
CA ILE A 192 27.39 9.46 13.74
C ILE A 192 28.48 10.07 14.64
N GLU A 193 28.85 9.39 15.72
CA GLU A 193 29.96 9.80 16.59
C GLU A 193 31.28 9.85 15.82
N ASP A 194 31.61 8.77 15.09
CA ASP A 194 32.86 8.63 14.34
C ASP A 194 32.95 9.58 13.13
N ASN A 195 31.81 9.87 12.48
CA ASN A 195 31.68 10.82 11.38
C ASN A 195 31.76 12.29 11.85
N GLY A 196 31.76 12.53 13.18
CA GLY A 196 31.78 13.86 13.77
C GLY A 196 30.43 14.59 13.72
N GLY A 197 29.36 13.89 13.34
CA GLY A 197 28.00 14.41 13.27
C GLY A 197 27.16 13.84 12.13
N LEU A 198 25.97 14.42 11.98
CA LEU A 198 25.00 14.11 10.93
C LEU A 198 24.41 15.42 10.39
N CYS A 199 24.12 15.48 9.09
CA CYS A 199 23.53 16.64 8.45
C CYS A 199 21.99 16.65 8.48
N SER A 200 21.41 17.77 8.07
CA SER A 200 19.95 17.96 8.06
C SER A 200 19.28 17.28 6.88
N GLU A 201 18.02 16.88 7.06
CA GLU A 201 17.15 16.35 6.00
C GLU A 201 17.08 17.29 4.79
N ASP A 202 17.03 18.61 5.01
CA ASP A 202 16.95 19.60 3.93
C ASP A 202 18.20 19.63 3.04
N GLU A 203 19.38 19.29 3.58
CA GLU A 203 20.65 19.26 2.82
C GLU A 203 20.86 17.90 2.14
N TYR A 204 20.37 16.83 2.76
CA TYR A 204 20.50 15.47 2.27
C TYR A 204 19.16 14.74 2.34
N GLU A 205 18.26 15.09 1.42
CA GLU A 205 16.90 14.57 1.35
C GLU A 205 16.82 13.05 1.16
N TYR A 206 15.85 12.43 1.83
CA TYR A 206 15.53 11.01 1.70
C TYR A 206 14.99 10.61 0.32
N LYS A 207 15.52 9.51 -0.22
CA LYS A 207 15.24 8.97 -1.57
C LYS A 207 14.71 7.55 -1.57
N ALA A 208 14.53 6.92 -0.41
CA ALA A 208 14.02 5.55 -0.26
C ALA A 208 14.80 4.49 -1.07
N LYS A 209 16.11 4.73 -1.25
CA LYS A 209 17.05 3.81 -1.90
C LYS A 209 18.46 4.15 -1.47
N ALA A 210 19.33 3.15 -1.37
CA ALA A 210 20.76 3.38 -1.21
C ALA A 210 21.33 4.02 -2.49
N SER A 211 22.17 5.03 -2.30
CA SER A 211 22.86 5.81 -3.33
C SER A 211 24.34 5.97 -2.94
N VAL A 212 25.09 6.75 -3.72
CA VAL A 212 26.49 7.05 -3.41
C VAL A 212 26.54 8.04 -2.25
N CYS A 213 27.35 7.75 -1.22
CA CYS A 213 27.62 8.67 -0.12
C CYS A 213 28.12 10.04 -0.62
N ARG A 214 27.48 11.11 -0.15
CA ARG A 214 27.82 12.51 -0.47
C ARG A 214 28.26 13.25 0.78
N LYS A 215 29.11 14.26 0.61
CA LYS A 215 29.45 15.19 1.70
C LYS A 215 28.29 16.16 1.95
N CYS A 216 28.05 16.47 3.22
CA CYS A 216 27.13 17.50 3.68
C CYS A 216 27.65 18.11 5.01
N SER A 217 26.98 19.16 5.48
CA SER A 217 27.38 19.91 6.67
C SER A 217 26.69 19.35 7.92
N ASN A 218 27.48 18.87 8.87
CA ASN A 218 26.94 18.36 10.13
C ASN A 218 26.20 19.45 10.90
N VAL A 219 25.01 19.11 11.42
CA VAL A 219 24.15 20.01 12.21
C VAL A 219 23.94 19.54 13.64
N VAL A 220 24.32 18.29 13.93
CA VAL A 220 24.24 17.65 15.25
C VAL A 220 25.49 16.82 15.50
N LYS A 221 25.87 16.64 16.77
CA LYS A 221 26.91 15.70 17.20
C LYS A 221 26.31 14.66 18.13
N VAL A 222 26.76 13.42 18.00
CA VAL A 222 26.57 12.34 18.98
C VAL A 222 27.90 12.13 19.69
N THR A 223 27.86 11.97 21.01
CA THR A 223 29.06 11.83 21.88
C THR A 223 29.13 10.46 22.56
N GLY A 224 28.27 9.55 22.12
CA GLY A 224 28.07 8.22 22.67
C GLY A 224 26.58 7.87 22.76
N PHE A 225 26.29 6.63 23.14
CA PHE A 225 24.95 6.13 23.36
C PHE A 225 24.94 5.15 24.53
N GLN A 226 23.74 4.84 25.02
CA GLN A 226 23.55 3.91 26.12
C GLN A 226 22.47 2.89 25.81
N ASP A 227 22.81 1.63 26.02
CA ASP A 227 21.87 0.53 26.07
C ASP A 227 21.04 0.58 27.35
N VAL A 228 19.72 0.48 27.19
CA VAL A 228 18.81 0.23 28.29
C VAL A 228 18.82 -1.27 28.60
N ASN A 229 18.71 -1.60 29.89
CA ASN A 229 18.63 -2.98 30.37
C ASN A 229 17.56 -3.76 29.57
N PRO A 230 17.94 -4.86 28.90
CA PRO A 230 17.00 -5.64 28.12
C PRO A 230 16.02 -6.37 29.05
N GLN A 231 14.82 -6.58 28.54
CA GLN A 231 13.71 -7.24 29.23
C GLN A 231 13.32 -6.58 30.57
N ASP A 232 13.42 -5.25 30.62
CA ASP A 232 13.08 -4.44 31.78
C ASP A 232 12.26 -3.22 31.32
N GLU A 233 10.92 -3.39 31.26
CA GLU A 233 10.00 -2.31 30.86
C GLU A 233 10.07 -1.10 31.81
N HIS A 234 10.52 -1.30 33.07
CA HIS A 234 10.70 -0.18 33.99
C HIS A 234 11.96 0.63 33.65
N ALA A 235 13.07 -0.03 33.33
CA ALA A 235 14.27 0.65 32.82
C ALA A 235 13.98 1.41 31.52
N LEU A 236 13.20 0.81 30.60
CA LEU A 236 12.73 1.50 29.39
C LEU A 236 11.88 2.73 29.74
N LYS A 237 10.98 2.62 30.74
CA LYS A 237 10.15 3.75 31.19
C LYS A 237 11.02 4.89 31.73
N VAL A 238 12.06 4.55 32.48
CA VAL A 238 13.04 5.51 33.02
C VAL A 238 13.82 6.22 31.91
N ALA A 239 14.23 5.50 30.86
CA ALA A 239 14.89 6.09 29.71
C ALA A 239 13.94 7.00 28.90
N VAL A 240 12.73 6.52 28.58
CA VAL A 240 11.71 7.30 27.86
C VAL A 240 11.27 8.53 28.66
N ALA A 241 11.34 8.51 29.99
CA ALA A 241 11.04 9.69 30.80
C ALA A 241 12.06 10.84 30.62
N GLN A 242 13.27 10.54 30.12
CA GLN A 242 14.37 11.50 29.94
C GLN A 242 14.44 12.05 28.52
N GLN A 243 14.18 11.21 27.51
CA GLN A 243 14.19 11.56 26.08
C GLN A 243 13.50 10.47 25.24
N PRO A 244 13.21 10.70 23.94
CA PRO A 244 12.83 9.63 23.02
C PRO A 244 13.91 8.53 22.93
N VAL A 245 13.48 7.27 22.81
CA VAL A 245 14.37 6.08 22.85
C VAL A 245 14.17 5.25 21.58
N SER A 246 15.26 4.87 20.92
CA SER A 246 15.22 3.90 19.83
C SER A 246 14.91 2.52 20.38
N VAL A 247 13.92 1.85 19.80
CA VAL A 247 13.52 0.50 20.19
C VAL A 247 13.32 -0.34 18.94
N ALA A 248 13.40 -1.65 19.10
CA ALA A 248 13.07 -2.61 18.05
C ALA A 248 11.86 -3.44 18.44
N ILE A 249 11.08 -3.83 17.44
CA ILE A 249 9.88 -4.64 17.59
C ILE A 249 9.81 -5.70 16.49
N GLU A 250 8.99 -6.73 16.71
CA GLU A 250 8.49 -7.60 15.64
C GLU A 250 7.23 -6.97 15.01
N ALA A 251 7.34 -6.52 13.77
CA ALA A 251 6.29 -5.86 13.01
C ALA A 251 5.86 -6.64 11.75
N ASP A 252 6.45 -7.82 11.48
CA ASP A 252 6.06 -8.74 10.41
C ASP A 252 4.74 -9.49 10.66
N GLN A 253 3.74 -8.86 11.28
CA GLN A 253 2.43 -9.47 11.57
C GLN A 253 1.31 -8.79 10.80
N LYS A 254 0.34 -9.55 10.28
CA LYS A 254 -0.73 -9.00 9.42
C LYS A 254 -1.61 -7.97 10.14
N ALA A 255 -1.80 -8.14 11.45
CA ALA A 255 -2.48 -7.14 12.27
C ALA A 255 -1.69 -5.81 12.37
N PHE A 256 -0.36 -5.88 12.33
CA PHE A 256 0.51 -4.69 12.34
C PHE A 256 0.41 -3.93 11.02
N GLN A 257 0.35 -4.65 9.89
CA GLN A 257 0.12 -4.06 8.56
C GLN A 257 -1.13 -3.15 8.53
N PHE A 258 -2.20 -3.57 9.20
CA PHE A 258 -3.50 -2.87 9.17
C PHE A 258 -3.88 -2.17 10.46
N TYR A 259 -2.95 -2.02 11.41
CA TYR A 259 -3.23 -1.31 12.65
C TYR A 259 -3.79 0.09 12.34
N LYS A 260 -4.92 0.43 12.96
CA LYS A 260 -5.59 1.73 12.81
C LYS A 260 -5.63 2.50 14.12
N SER A 261 -6.05 1.86 15.21
CA SER A 261 -6.13 2.51 16.52
C SER A 261 -6.27 1.52 17.68
N GLY A 262 -6.10 2.04 18.89
CA GLY A 262 -6.23 1.30 20.14
C GLY A 262 -4.88 0.85 20.70
N VAL A 263 -4.88 0.29 21.92
CA VAL A 263 -3.66 -0.23 22.55
C VAL A 263 -3.37 -1.62 22.01
N PHE A 264 -2.39 -1.72 21.11
CA PHE A 264 -2.00 -2.95 20.43
C PHE A 264 -1.51 -4.00 21.43
N ASN A 265 -2.32 -5.04 21.61
CA ASN A 265 -2.10 -6.20 22.48
C ASN A 265 -2.30 -7.52 21.72
N LEU A 266 -2.30 -7.47 20.39
CA LEU A 266 -2.52 -8.63 19.52
C LEU A 266 -1.27 -9.51 19.45
N THR A 267 -1.41 -10.71 18.92
CA THR A 267 -0.30 -11.66 18.87
C THR A 267 0.83 -11.15 17.96
N CYS A 268 2.04 -11.17 18.52
CA CYS A 268 3.32 -10.97 17.85
C CYS A 268 4.37 -11.76 18.65
N GLY A 269 5.48 -12.11 18.01
CA GLY A 269 6.61 -12.76 18.67
C GLY A 269 7.63 -11.75 19.23
N THR A 270 8.89 -12.17 19.23
CA THR A 270 10.06 -11.39 19.66
C THR A 270 11.21 -11.52 18.67
N ARG A 271 10.95 -11.90 17.41
CA ARG A 271 11.92 -11.89 16.32
C ARG A 271 11.94 -10.48 15.73
N LEU A 272 12.73 -9.61 16.36
CA LEU A 272 12.77 -8.19 16.04
C LEU A 272 13.21 -7.97 14.59
N ASP A 273 12.45 -7.18 13.85
CA ASP A 273 12.62 -6.94 12.41
C ASP A 273 12.44 -5.46 12.03
N HIS A 274 12.00 -4.61 12.96
CA HIS A 274 11.66 -3.22 12.67
C HIS A 274 12.11 -2.26 13.78
N GLY A 275 12.89 -1.25 13.40
CA GLY A 275 13.32 -0.15 14.28
C GLY A 275 12.27 0.96 14.32
N VAL A 276 11.90 1.39 15.53
CA VAL A 276 10.92 2.46 15.78
C VAL A 276 11.36 3.34 16.94
N LEU A 277 10.62 4.42 17.22
CA LEU A 277 10.98 5.38 18.27
C LEU A 277 9.90 5.40 19.36
N ALA A 278 10.27 5.02 20.58
CA ALA A 278 9.42 5.22 21.75
C ALA A 278 9.47 6.70 22.16
N VAL A 279 8.37 7.41 21.94
CA VAL A 279 8.25 8.86 22.20
C VAL A 279 7.46 9.18 23.46
N GLY A 280 6.97 8.16 24.16
CA GLY A 280 6.16 8.37 25.34
C GLY A 280 5.54 7.10 25.88
N TYR A 281 4.77 7.29 26.93
CA TYR A 281 3.96 6.24 27.55
C TYR A 281 2.80 6.88 28.31
N GLY A 282 1.77 6.09 28.58
CA GLY A 282 0.63 6.54 29.35
C GLY A 282 -0.28 5.39 29.74
N GLU A 283 -1.51 5.75 30.10
CA GLU A 283 -2.60 4.83 30.40
C GLU A 283 -3.88 5.40 29.79
N ASP A 284 -4.64 4.55 29.10
CA ASP A 284 -5.94 4.88 28.53
C ASP A 284 -6.96 3.83 28.99
N ASN A 285 -7.98 4.25 29.74
CA ASN A 285 -9.03 3.38 30.28
C ASN A 285 -8.49 2.13 31.02
N GLY A 286 -7.43 2.31 31.84
CA GLY A 286 -6.79 1.22 32.57
C GLY A 286 -5.78 0.39 31.75
N GLN A 287 -5.63 0.67 30.46
CA GLN A 287 -4.66 0.01 29.58
C GLN A 287 -3.40 0.87 29.46
N LYS A 288 -2.31 0.38 30.03
CA LYS A 288 -1.01 1.02 29.94
C LYS A 288 -0.42 0.81 28.55
N PHE A 289 0.20 1.85 28.00
CA PHE A 289 0.80 1.80 26.67
C PHE A 289 2.13 2.53 26.57
N TRP A 290 2.93 2.12 25.58
CA TRP A 290 4.01 2.88 24.95
C TRP A 290 3.43 3.66 23.77
N LYS A 291 3.74 4.95 23.63
CA LYS A 291 3.48 5.71 22.40
C LYS A 291 4.71 5.60 21.52
N VAL A 292 4.54 5.02 20.33
CA VAL A 292 5.64 4.69 19.43
C VAL A 292 5.42 5.39 18.09
N LYS A 293 6.40 6.18 17.66
CA LYS A 293 6.45 6.80 16.34
C LYS A 293 6.98 5.78 15.34
N ASN A 294 6.23 5.55 14.26
CA ASN A 294 6.63 4.69 13.16
C ASN A 294 7.16 5.52 11.96
N SER A 295 7.74 4.84 10.98
CA SER A 295 8.37 5.40 9.78
C SER A 295 7.57 5.08 8.50
N TRP A 296 6.28 4.81 8.61
CA TRP A 296 5.41 4.38 7.52
C TRP A 296 4.46 5.48 7.03
N GLY A 297 4.75 6.74 7.35
CA GLY A 297 3.92 7.88 6.99
C GLY A 297 2.65 8.01 7.85
N PRO A 298 1.97 9.18 7.79
CA PRO A 298 0.85 9.50 8.67
C PRO A 298 -0.45 8.77 8.33
N SER A 299 -0.54 8.08 7.18
CA SER A 299 -1.75 7.35 6.80
C SER A 299 -1.91 6.00 7.52
N TRP A 300 -0.82 5.49 8.10
CA TRP A 300 -0.78 4.25 8.87
C TRP A 300 -1.04 4.52 10.36
N GLY A 301 -1.75 3.63 11.05
CA GLY A 301 -2.00 3.74 12.49
C GLY A 301 -2.70 5.03 12.93
N GLU A 302 -2.35 5.48 14.13
CA GLU A 302 -2.86 6.69 14.75
C GLU A 302 -2.01 7.89 14.27
N GLN A 303 -2.23 8.32 13.03
CA GLN A 303 -1.45 9.40 12.38
C GLN A 303 0.06 9.10 12.29
N GLY A 304 0.42 7.83 12.06
CA GLY A 304 1.81 7.36 12.00
C GLY A 304 2.36 6.83 13.32
N TYR A 305 1.56 6.86 14.38
CA TYR A 305 1.91 6.30 15.68
C TYR A 305 1.16 4.98 15.95
N ILE A 306 1.69 4.22 16.89
CA ILE A 306 1.04 3.08 17.51
C ILE A 306 1.15 3.17 19.03
N ARG A 307 0.06 2.83 19.71
CA ARG A 307 0.08 2.58 21.16
C ARG A 307 0.28 1.09 21.39
N MET A 308 1.42 0.68 21.95
CA MET A 308 1.71 -0.73 22.23
C MET A 308 1.48 -1.04 23.69
N ALA A 309 0.85 -2.18 24.01
CA ALA A 309 0.59 -2.58 25.38
C ALA A 309 1.87 -2.64 26.23
N ARG A 310 1.79 -2.17 27.47
CA ARG A 310 2.89 -2.11 28.43
C ARG A 310 2.53 -2.84 29.72
N ASP A 311 3.52 -3.45 30.39
CA ASP A 311 3.37 -4.20 31.64
C ASP A 311 2.51 -5.47 31.49
N MET A 312 2.62 -6.18 30.36
CA MET A 312 1.78 -7.37 30.04
C MET A 312 2.29 -8.71 30.62
N ASN A 313 3.12 -8.67 31.67
CA ASN A 313 3.82 -9.84 32.23
C ASN A 313 4.69 -10.61 31.21
N ASN A 314 5.16 -9.93 30.17
CA ASN A 314 6.15 -10.44 29.23
C ASN A 314 7.44 -9.64 29.43
N PRO A 315 8.55 -10.26 29.90
CA PRO A 315 9.80 -9.55 30.12
C PRO A 315 10.29 -8.83 28.85
N ALA A 316 10.13 -9.41 27.67
CA ALA A 316 10.51 -8.80 26.41
C ALA A 316 9.63 -7.60 26.00
N GLY A 317 8.52 -7.36 26.70
CA GLY A 317 7.50 -6.39 26.32
C GLY A 317 6.67 -6.84 25.11
N GLN A 318 5.59 -6.13 24.83
CA GLN A 318 4.75 -6.40 23.66
C GLN A 318 5.59 -6.31 22.37
N CYS A 319 5.53 -7.37 21.55
CA CYS A 319 6.33 -7.53 20.32
C CYS A 319 7.85 -7.36 20.50
N GLY A 320 8.36 -7.59 21.72
CA GLY A 320 9.78 -7.49 22.00
C GLY A 320 10.33 -6.07 22.22
N ILE A 321 9.47 -5.05 22.37
CA ILE A 321 9.86 -3.63 22.52
C ILE A 321 10.92 -3.36 23.60
N ALA A 322 11.01 -4.18 24.65
CA ALA A 322 11.98 -4.03 25.73
C ALA A 322 13.28 -4.84 25.50
N SER A 323 13.49 -5.44 24.33
CA SER A 323 14.60 -6.37 24.09
C SER A 323 15.92 -5.68 23.74
N VAL A 324 15.92 -4.68 22.86
CA VAL A 324 17.13 -3.91 22.47
C VAL A 324 16.93 -2.38 22.48
N PRO A 325 16.34 -1.77 23.53
CA PRO A 325 16.20 -0.33 23.62
C PRO A 325 17.55 0.38 23.85
N SER A 326 17.81 1.48 23.14
CA SER A 326 18.99 2.32 23.33
C SER A 326 18.71 3.79 23.02
N PHE A 327 19.54 4.69 23.55
CA PHE A 327 19.38 6.12 23.32
C PHE A 327 20.74 6.84 23.21
N PRO A 328 20.86 7.85 22.34
CA PRO A 328 22.10 8.59 22.13
C PRO A 328 22.23 9.79 23.09
N PHE A 329 23.46 10.26 23.28
CA PHE A 329 23.77 11.57 23.84
C PHE A 329 24.11 12.54 22.69
N ALA A 330 23.18 13.44 22.37
CA ALA A 330 23.33 14.32 21.21
C ALA A 330 23.19 15.81 21.57
N THR A 331 23.83 16.68 20.77
CA THR A 331 23.73 18.15 20.91
C THR A 331 23.75 18.82 19.54
N ALA A 332 22.90 19.83 19.34
CA ALA A 332 22.89 20.63 18.11
C ALA A 332 24.19 21.44 17.98
N ILE A 333 24.78 21.46 16.79
CA ILE A 333 25.96 22.29 16.49
C ILE A 333 25.50 23.74 16.33
N SER A 334 26.09 24.63 17.13
CA SER A 334 25.76 26.06 17.09
C SER A 334 26.11 26.67 15.72
N ARG A 335 25.41 27.74 15.33
CA ARG A 335 25.72 28.45 14.08
C ARG A 335 27.15 28.98 14.03
N SER A 336 27.74 29.36 15.17
CA SER A 336 29.13 29.81 15.26
C SER A 336 30.13 28.68 14.99
N GLU A 337 29.90 27.49 15.56
CA GLU A 337 30.76 26.32 15.33
C GLU A 337 30.65 25.83 13.89
N ARG A 338 29.43 25.87 13.31
CA ARG A 338 29.22 25.57 11.88
C ARG A 338 30.02 26.52 10.98
N PHE A 339 30.07 27.80 11.32
CA PHE A 339 30.85 28.79 10.56
C PHE A 339 32.36 28.56 10.67
N GLU A 340 32.86 28.16 11.84
CA GLU A 340 34.29 27.83 12.01
C GLU A 340 34.69 26.57 11.23
N ASP A 341 33.83 25.55 11.18
CA ASP A 341 34.08 24.31 10.43
C ASP A 341 34.08 24.58 8.92
N MET A 342 33.13 25.39 8.42
CA MET A 342 33.14 25.86 7.02
C MET A 342 34.39 26.69 6.68
N LEU A 343 34.89 27.50 7.61
CA LEU A 343 36.13 28.28 7.42
C LEU A 343 37.39 27.42 7.45
N GLN A 344 37.36 26.26 8.12
CA GLN A 344 38.46 25.31 8.16
C GLN A 344 38.46 24.39 6.92
N GLY A 345 37.28 23.96 6.44
CA GLY A 345 37.13 23.18 5.20
C GLY A 345 37.46 23.95 3.91
N ASN A 346 37.22 25.27 3.87
CA ASN A 346 37.53 26.12 2.71
C ASN A 346 39.02 26.45 2.52
N LYS A 347 39.93 25.89 3.34
CA LYS A 347 41.38 26.03 3.10
C LYS A 347 41.95 25.01 2.12
N GLU A 348 41.18 24.00 1.71
CA GLU A 348 41.67 22.96 0.80
C GLU A 348 41.11 23.03 -0.63
N GLU A 349 40.07 23.81 -0.92
CA GLU A 349 39.53 23.95 -2.29
C GLU A 349 39.10 25.40 -2.59
N ASP A 350 40.04 26.24 -3.02
CA ASP A 350 39.73 27.50 -3.72
C ASP A 350 40.40 27.48 -5.11
N SER A 351 39.69 26.94 -6.09
CA SER A 351 39.79 27.41 -7.47
C SER A 351 38.54 26.99 -8.25
N THR A 352 37.61 27.93 -8.42
CA THR A 352 36.98 28.38 -9.67
C THR A 352 35.54 28.84 -9.39
N ALA A 353 35.36 30.16 -9.44
CA ALA A 353 34.07 30.82 -9.47
C ALA A 353 33.48 30.78 -10.88
N ASP A 354 32.18 30.52 -11.00
CA ASP A 354 31.40 30.89 -12.18
C ASP A 354 29.99 31.37 -11.79
N GLU A 355 29.58 32.42 -12.49
CA GLU A 355 28.49 33.33 -12.20
C GLU A 355 27.08 32.76 -12.46
N GLU A 356 26.18 33.04 -11.51
CA GLU A 356 24.75 32.78 -11.57
C GLU A 356 24.04 33.85 -12.44
N LYS A 357 23.19 33.45 -13.39
CA LYS A 357 22.31 34.36 -14.16
C LYS A 357 20.84 34.01 -13.99
N SER A 358 20.11 34.98 -13.44
CA SER A 358 18.65 35.06 -13.27
C SER A 358 17.87 35.21 -14.59
N VAL A 359 16.69 34.59 -14.69
CA VAL A 359 15.68 34.80 -15.75
C VAL A 359 14.36 35.30 -15.11
N PRO A 360 13.66 36.33 -15.66
CA PRO A 360 12.45 36.87 -15.06
C PRO A 360 11.13 36.26 -15.58
N ALA A 361 10.11 36.36 -14.72
CA ALA A 361 8.72 35.97 -14.92
C ALA A 361 7.93 36.89 -15.88
N GLY A 362 6.88 36.34 -16.49
CA GLY A 362 5.83 37.09 -17.18
C GLY A 362 4.47 36.35 -17.09
N GLU A 363 3.46 37.05 -16.60
CA GLU A 363 2.03 36.64 -16.54
C GLU A 363 1.22 37.21 -17.76
N PRO A 364 -0.14 37.28 -17.77
CA PRO A 364 -1.05 36.31 -18.41
C PRO A 364 -1.99 36.99 -19.45
N VAL A 365 -2.73 36.22 -20.28
CA VAL A 365 -3.80 36.81 -21.13
C VAL A 365 -5.01 35.89 -21.37
N ASP A 366 -6.15 36.32 -20.79
CA ASP A 366 -7.56 36.41 -21.25
C ASP A 366 -8.30 35.35 -22.10
N SER A 367 -9.34 34.78 -21.46
CA SER A 367 -10.81 34.84 -21.67
C SER A 367 -11.54 34.62 -23.03
N PHE A 368 -12.79 34.10 -22.87
CA PHE A 368 -14.05 34.13 -23.68
C PHE A 368 -14.58 32.77 -24.20
N PRO A 369 -15.91 32.58 -24.44
CA PRO A 369 -17.10 32.99 -23.69
C PRO A 369 -18.10 31.82 -23.43
N ALA A 370 -19.11 32.09 -22.60
CA ALA A 370 -20.20 31.19 -22.24
C ALA A 370 -21.24 30.99 -23.36
N GLY A 371 -21.78 29.76 -23.46
CA GLY A 371 -22.95 29.43 -24.26
C GLY A 371 -23.74 28.29 -23.62
N GLU A 372 -24.91 28.62 -23.07
CA GLU A 372 -25.92 27.68 -22.58
C GLU A 372 -26.37 26.72 -23.69
N ARG A 373 -26.23 25.41 -23.44
CA ARG A 373 -27.06 24.39 -24.10
C ARG A 373 -27.42 23.32 -23.08
N ASP A 374 -28.73 23.18 -22.91
CA ASP A 374 -29.43 22.14 -22.17
C ASP A 374 -29.06 20.74 -22.71
N PHE A 375 -28.25 20.00 -21.96
CA PHE A 375 -27.95 18.58 -22.23
C PHE A 375 -27.83 17.83 -20.91
N ARG A 376 -28.75 16.88 -20.68
CA ARG A 376 -28.58 15.82 -19.69
C ARG A 376 -27.33 15.02 -20.07
N PRO A 377 -26.32 14.84 -19.19
CA PRO A 377 -25.07 14.21 -19.61
C PRO A 377 -25.21 12.68 -19.67
N MET A 378 -25.00 12.11 -20.85
CA MET A 378 -24.43 10.77 -21.02
C MET A 378 -22.94 10.85 -20.72
N ASN A 379 -22.38 9.78 -20.14
CA ASN A 379 -20.94 9.64 -19.94
C ASN A 379 -20.23 9.71 -21.31
N LEU A 380 -19.37 10.71 -21.53
CA LEU A 380 -18.64 10.85 -22.81
C LEU A 380 -17.65 9.70 -23.05
N ALA A 381 -17.25 9.00 -21.99
CA ALA A 381 -16.43 7.80 -22.01
C ALA A 381 -17.13 6.59 -22.65
N ASP A 382 -18.47 6.58 -22.72
CA ASP A 382 -19.28 5.46 -23.24
C ASP A 382 -19.60 5.60 -24.73
N VAL A 383 -19.07 6.65 -25.40
CA VAL A 383 -19.40 6.98 -26.81
C VAL A 383 -18.41 6.35 -27.81
N PHE A 384 -17.26 5.85 -27.34
CA PHE A 384 -16.16 5.43 -28.22
C PHE A 384 -15.69 3.98 -28.04
N SER A 385 -16.38 3.17 -27.23
CA SER A 385 -16.09 1.75 -27.12
C SER A 385 -16.55 0.99 -28.38
N SER A 386 -15.84 -0.10 -28.70
CA SER A 386 -16.22 -0.97 -29.79
C SER A 386 -16.06 -2.44 -29.44
N ALA A 387 -16.95 -3.27 -29.98
CA ALA A 387 -16.86 -4.70 -29.93
C ALA A 387 -16.97 -5.27 -31.33
N LYS A 388 -16.07 -6.20 -31.67
CA LYS A 388 -16.09 -6.90 -32.96
C LYS A 388 -15.79 -8.37 -32.75
N ILE A 389 -16.52 -9.22 -33.46
CA ILE A 389 -16.28 -10.66 -33.53
C ILE A 389 -15.85 -11.04 -34.94
N THR A 390 -14.87 -11.93 -35.05
CA THR A 390 -14.31 -12.40 -36.32
C THR A 390 -13.97 -13.87 -36.24
N GLN A 391 -14.12 -14.60 -37.35
CA GLN A 391 -13.59 -15.96 -37.45
C GLN A 391 -12.09 -15.91 -37.70
N CYS A 392 -11.33 -16.76 -37.00
CA CYS A 392 -9.88 -16.87 -37.13
C CYS A 392 -9.48 -18.25 -37.65
N GLY A 393 -8.19 -18.43 -37.97
CA GLY A 393 -7.67 -19.70 -38.47
C GLY A 393 -8.13 -20.07 -39.89
N ASP A 394 -7.95 -21.32 -40.27
CA ASP A 394 -8.38 -21.84 -41.58
C ASP A 394 -9.86 -22.25 -41.55
N VAL A 395 -10.69 -21.32 -41.99
CA VAL A 395 -12.15 -21.46 -42.08
C VAL A 395 -12.57 -22.56 -43.08
N SER A 396 -11.74 -22.85 -44.08
CA SER A 396 -12.08 -23.84 -45.12
C SER A 396 -12.13 -25.26 -44.57
N SER A 397 -11.20 -25.59 -43.67
CA SER A 397 -11.10 -26.88 -42.99
C SER A 397 -11.95 -27.01 -41.72
N ALA A 398 -12.47 -25.91 -41.18
CA ALA A 398 -13.27 -25.91 -39.97
C ALA A 398 -14.58 -26.69 -40.17
N VAL A 399 -14.94 -27.52 -39.19
CA VAL A 399 -16.19 -28.29 -39.18
C VAL A 399 -17.40 -27.37 -39.06
N ILE A 400 -17.27 -26.32 -38.25
CA ILE A 400 -18.28 -25.29 -38.06
C ILE A 400 -18.02 -24.14 -39.03
N ASP A 401 -19.03 -23.84 -39.83
CA ASP A 401 -19.05 -22.69 -40.74
C ASP A 401 -20.09 -21.69 -40.25
N PHE A 402 -19.64 -20.51 -39.81
CA PHE A 402 -20.52 -19.46 -39.30
C PHE A 402 -21.07 -18.64 -40.46
N GLU A 403 -22.38 -18.71 -40.67
CA GLU A 403 -23.05 -17.84 -41.64
C GLU A 403 -23.19 -16.41 -41.09
N HIS A 404 -23.41 -16.28 -39.77
CA HIS A 404 -23.57 -15.00 -39.08
C HIS A 404 -22.86 -15.04 -37.72
N LEU A 405 -22.00 -14.05 -37.48
CA LEU A 405 -21.36 -13.78 -36.18
C LEU A 405 -21.70 -12.35 -35.78
N GLU A 406 -22.32 -12.18 -34.62
CA GLU A 406 -22.76 -10.88 -34.13
C GLU A 406 -22.31 -10.66 -32.68
N VAL A 407 -22.14 -9.38 -32.33
CA VAL A 407 -21.87 -8.94 -30.96
C VAL A 407 -22.85 -7.84 -30.59
N THR A 408 -23.41 -7.91 -29.39
CA THR A 408 -24.35 -6.92 -28.86
C THR A 408 -24.01 -6.57 -27.41
N PRO A 409 -23.91 -5.28 -27.05
CA PRO A 409 -23.91 -4.12 -27.96
C PRO A 409 -22.57 -4.01 -28.71
N SER A 410 -22.60 -3.42 -29.91
CA SER A 410 -21.39 -3.10 -30.69
C SER A 410 -20.54 -1.99 -30.05
N SER A 411 -21.12 -1.22 -29.13
CA SER A 411 -20.44 -0.27 -28.25
C SER A 411 -20.64 -0.71 -26.79
N PRO A 412 -19.74 -1.56 -26.27
CA PRO A 412 -19.87 -2.15 -24.95
C PRO A 412 -19.67 -1.12 -23.83
N GLN A 413 -20.38 -1.30 -22.72
CA GLN A 413 -20.20 -0.51 -21.51
C GLN A 413 -19.73 -1.42 -20.37
N ARG A 414 -18.75 -0.95 -19.60
CA ARG A 414 -18.28 -1.67 -18.41
C ARG A 414 -19.43 -1.81 -17.40
N GLY A 415 -19.48 -2.95 -16.70
CA GLY A 415 -20.59 -3.29 -15.81
C GLY A 415 -21.86 -3.82 -16.51
N HIS A 416 -21.88 -3.90 -17.85
CA HIS A 416 -22.97 -4.51 -18.62
C HIS A 416 -22.45 -5.69 -19.46
N PRO A 417 -23.25 -6.77 -19.64
CA PRO A 417 -22.85 -7.92 -20.44
C PRO A 417 -22.60 -7.55 -21.91
N VAL A 418 -21.55 -8.12 -22.50
CA VAL A 418 -21.30 -8.11 -23.94
C VAL A 418 -21.56 -9.50 -24.48
N VAL A 419 -22.52 -9.63 -25.38
CA VAL A 419 -23.02 -10.92 -25.84
C VAL A 419 -22.59 -11.20 -27.27
N PHE A 420 -22.00 -12.36 -27.48
CA PHE A 420 -21.63 -12.89 -28.80
C PHE A 420 -22.61 -13.98 -29.20
N PHE A 421 -23.07 -13.93 -30.45
CA PHE A 421 -23.96 -14.92 -31.03
C PHE A 421 -23.38 -15.44 -32.34
N GLY A 422 -23.43 -16.75 -32.52
CA GLY A 422 -22.98 -17.41 -33.74
C GLY A 422 -24.00 -18.38 -34.29
N ASN A 423 -24.37 -18.20 -35.56
CA ASN A 423 -25.30 -19.05 -36.28
C ASN A 423 -24.61 -19.61 -37.53
N GLY A 424 -24.88 -20.86 -37.88
CA GLY A 424 -24.19 -21.47 -39.02
C GLY A 424 -24.57 -22.91 -39.30
N ASN A 425 -23.66 -23.63 -39.95
CA ASN A 425 -23.80 -25.04 -40.26
C ASN A 425 -22.61 -25.86 -39.74
N SER A 426 -22.90 -27.05 -39.24
CA SER A 426 -21.90 -28.10 -39.05
C SER A 426 -21.77 -28.96 -40.30
N LYS A 427 -20.54 -29.20 -40.75
CA LYS A 427 -20.23 -30.04 -41.91
C LYS A 427 -20.29 -31.55 -41.59
N GLN A 428 -20.13 -31.92 -40.32
CA GLN A 428 -20.13 -33.32 -39.84
C GLN A 428 -20.80 -33.49 -38.48
N ASP A 429 -21.10 -34.74 -38.11
CA ASP A 429 -21.56 -35.10 -36.78
C ASP A 429 -20.39 -35.12 -35.79
N PHE A 430 -20.61 -34.76 -34.53
CA PHE A 430 -19.67 -35.03 -33.44
C PHE A 430 -20.41 -35.34 -32.14
N GLU A 431 -19.81 -36.21 -31.33
CA GLU A 431 -20.43 -36.69 -30.08
C GLU A 431 -20.21 -35.70 -28.93
N SER A 432 -19.00 -35.16 -28.80
CA SER A 432 -18.68 -34.13 -27.83
C SER A 432 -17.52 -33.25 -28.30
N ALA A 433 -17.30 -32.12 -27.60
CA ALA A 433 -16.30 -31.13 -27.96
C ALA A 433 -15.78 -30.37 -26.74
N THR A 434 -14.55 -29.88 -26.86
CA THR A 434 -13.91 -29.00 -25.87
C THR A 434 -13.60 -27.65 -26.50
N PHE A 435 -13.49 -26.62 -25.67
CA PHE A 435 -13.01 -25.31 -26.10
C PHE A 435 -11.81 -24.87 -25.27
N LYS A 436 -10.94 -24.08 -25.87
CA LYS A 436 -9.90 -23.30 -25.20
C LYS A 436 -10.20 -21.83 -25.38
N LEU A 437 -10.25 -21.13 -24.26
CA LEU A 437 -10.46 -19.70 -24.14
C LEU A 437 -9.13 -19.05 -23.78
N GLY A 438 -8.72 -18.03 -24.50
CA GLY A 438 -7.59 -17.17 -24.16
C GLY A 438 -8.03 -15.72 -24.12
N VAL A 439 -7.79 -15.01 -23.03
CA VAL A 439 -8.02 -13.57 -22.94
C VAL A 439 -6.68 -12.87 -22.96
N LYS A 440 -6.53 -11.92 -23.88
CA LYS A 440 -5.41 -11.00 -23.94
C LYS A 440 -5.87 -9.59 -23.64
N LEU A 441 -4.99 -8.82 -23.04
CA LEU A 441 -5.17 -7.39 -22.83
C LEU A 441 -3.92 -6.67 -23.31
N ALA A 442 -4.10 -5.70 -24.20
CA ALA A 442 -3.01 -5.01 -24.89
C ALA A 442 -1.98 -5.99 -25.51
N GLY A 443 -2.46 -7.11 -26.05
CA GLY A 443 -1.64 -8.15 -26.71
C GLY A 443 -1.00 -9.18 -25.77
N THR A 444 -1.04 -9.00 -24.45
CA THR A 444 -0.50 -9.97 -23.47
C THR A 444 -1.60 -10.91 -23.01
N GLN A 445 -1.37 -12.24 -23.06
CA GLN A 445 -2.32 -13.21 -22.55
C GLN A 445 -2.39 -13.13 -21.02
N VAL A 446 -3.55 -12.74 -20.51
CA VAL A 446 -3.81 -12.54 -19.07
C VAL A 446 -4.61 -13.69 -18.45
N PHE A 447 -5.30 -14.48 -19.27
CA PHE A 447 -6.06 -15.63 -18.81
C PHE A 447 -6.17 -16.72 -19.87
N GLY A 448 -6.27 -17.96 -19.42
CA GLY A 448 -6.55 -19.11 -20.25
C GLY A 448 -7.44 -20.10 -19.51
N HIS A 449 -8.39 -20.69 -20.22
CA HIS A 449 -9.28 -21.72 -19.67
C HIS A 449 -9.56 -22.80 -20.71
N THR A 450 -9.85 -24.01 -20.25
CA THR A 450 -10.31 -25.12 -21.10
C THR A 450 -11.60 -25.67 -20.51
N GLY A 451 -12.65 -25.69 -21.31
CA GLY A 451 -13.99 -26.09 -20.89
C GLY A 451 -14.65 -27.05 -21.88
N LYS A 452 -15.84 -27.53 -21.53
CA LYS A 452 -16.66 -28.36 -22.42
C LYS A 452 -17.49 -27.45 -23.30
N LEU A 453 -17.49 -27.70 -24.61
CA LEU A 453 -18.34 -26.96 -25.55
C LEU A 453 -19.75 -27.55 -25.63
N CYS A 454 -19.99 -28.72 -25.04
CA CYS A 454 -21.33 -29.29 -24.93
C CYS A 454 -22.02 -28.80 -23.64
N GLY A 455 -23.09 -28.03 -23.78
CA GLY A 455 -23.81 -27.39 -22.67
C GLY A 455 -23.18 -26.08 -22.18
N ASP A 456 -23.62 -25.62 -21.02
CA ASP A 456 -23.19 -24.35 -20.43
C ASP A 456 -21.90 -24.51 -19.61
N THR A 457 -20.95 -23.61 -19.83
CA THR A 457 -19.73 -23.49 -19.02
C THR A 457 -19.58 -22.07 -18.49
N HIS A 458 -19.58 -21.93 -17.15
CA HIS A 458 -19.25 -20.68 -16.47
C HIS A 458 -17.75 -20.59 -16.23
N VAL A 459 -17.11 -19.56 -16.77
CA VAL A 459 -15.67 -19.34 -16.65
C VAL A 459 -15.40 -18.07 -15.83
N PRO A 460 -15.09 -18.19 -14.53
CA PRO A 460 -14.70 -17.02 -13.75
C PRO A 460 -13.39 -16.46 -14.32
N LEU A 461 -13.38 -15.16 -14.64
CA LEU A 461 -12.15 -14.48 -15.00
C LEU A 461 -11.33 -14.24 -13.73
N PRO A 462 -10.00 -14.27 -13.83
CA PRO A 462 -9.15 -14.12 -12.66
C PRO A 462 -9.34 -12.71 -12.09
N LEU A 463 -9.09 -12.56 -10.78
CA LEU A 463 -8.88 -11.25 -10.16
C LEU A 463 -10.12 -10.34 -10.13
N GLY A 464 -11.32 -10.93 -10.05
CA GLY A 464 -12.57 -10.17 -9.97
C GLY A 464 -12.96 -9.45 -11.28
N LEU A 465 -12.29 -9.74 -12.40
CA LEU A 465 -12.58 -9.19 -13.73
C LEU A 465 -13.90 -9.69 -14.33
N GLY A 466 -14.78 -10.27 -13.51
CA GLY A 466 -16.07 -10.81 -13.89
C GLY A 466 -15.96 -12.26 -14.38
N HIS A 467 -16.70 -12.61 -15.43
CA HIS A 467 -16.79 -13.99 -15.91
C HIS A 467 -17.20 -14.05 -17.37
N ILE A 468 -16.94 -15.19 -18.00
CA ILE A 468 -17.38 -15.52 -19.35
C ILE A 468 -18.27 -16.75 -19.29
N ASP A 469 -19.51 -16.63 -19.74
CA ASP A 469 -20.43 -17.77 -19.86
C ASP A 469 -20.43 -18.25 -21.30
N VAL A 470 -20.07 -19.51 -21.51
CA VAL A 470 -20.13 -20.17 -22.80
C VAL A 470 -21.35 -21.06 -22.83
N HIS A 471 -22.38 -20.64 -23.57
CA HIS A 471 -23.54 -21.45 -23.91
C HIS A 471 -23.23 -22.24 -25.16
N GLY A 472 -22.77 -23.48 -24.95
CA GLY A 472 -22.30 -24.37 -25.99
C GLY A 472 -23.40 -25.12 -26.73
N PHE A 473 -23.02 -26.14 -27.49
CA PHE A 473 -23.94 -26.92 -28.31
C PHE A 473 -24.72 -27.96 -27.50
N ASN A 474 -25.91 -28.30 -27.99
CA ASN A 474 -26.63 -29.50 -27.58
C ASN A 474 -25.99 -30.73 -28.23
N CYS A 475 -25.28 -31.53 -27.43
CA CYS A 475 -24.58 -32.73 -27.90
C CYS A 475 -25.38 -34.02 -27.60
N PRO A 476 -25.28 -35.06 -28.45
CA PRO A 476 -24.44 -35.16 -29.66
C PRO A 476 -24.99 -34.30 -30.81
N MET A 477 -24.10 -33.62 -31.51
CA MET A 477 -24.47 -32.64 -32.53
C MET A 477 -24.49 -33.28 -33.93
N LYS A 478 -25.56 -33.02 -34.67
CA LYS A 478 -25.77 -33.56 -36.02
C LYS A 478 -25.41 -32.54 -37.08
N LYS A 479 -24.85 -33.03 -38.19
CA LYS A 479 -24.63 -32.25 -39.40
C LYS A 479 -25.90 -31.48 -39.77
N GLY A 480 -25.78 -30.16 -39.92
CA GLY A 480 -26.92 -29.29 -40.20
C GLY A 480 -26.77 -27.91 -39.57
N LYS A 481 -27.87 -27.15 -39.57
CA LYS A 481 -27.93 -25.78 -39.04
C LYS A 481 -27.90 -25.76 -37.51
N PHE A 482 -27.27 -24.73 -36.95
CA PHE A 482 -27.31 -24.41 -35.52
C PHE A 482 -27.54 -22.90 -35.31
N SER A 483 -28.09 -22.55 -34.15
CA SER A 483 -28.39 -21.18 -33.71
C SER A 483 -28.03 -20.92 -32.24
N ASP A 484 -27.31 -21.86 -31.63
CA ASP A 484 -27.35 -22.02 -30.18
C ASP A 484 -26.04 -21.57 -29.51
N LEU A 485 -25.01 -21.21 -30.30
CA LEU A 485 -23.73 -20.76 -29.74
C LEU A 485 -23.85 -19.32 -29.28
N LYS A 486 -23.79 -19.14 -27.96
CA LYS A 486 -23.80 -17.82 -27.31
C LYS A 486 -22.66 -17.74 -26.30
N VAL A 487 -21.98 -16.60 -26.26
CA VAL A 487 -20.95 -16.32 -25.25
C VAL A 487 -21.24 -14.98 -24.60
N ASP A 488 -21.45 -14.95 -23.29
CA ASP A 488 -21.61 -13.73 -22.53
C ASP A 488 -20.26 -13.35 -21.89
N VAL A 489 -19.80 -12.12 -22.12
CA VAL A 489 -18.61 -11.55 -21.48
C VAL A 489 -19.06 -10.49 -20.50
N ASN A 490 -18.91 -10.79 -19.22
CA ASN A 490 -19.35 -9.94 -18.11
C ASN A 490 -18.12 -9.31 -17.46
N LEU A 491 -17.87 -8.02 -17.72
CA LEU A 491 -16.75 -7.27 -17.13
C LEU A 491 -17.25 -6.26 -16.08
N PRO A 492 -16.54 -6.08 -14.95
CA PRO A 492 -16.88 -5.10 -13.92
C PRO A 492 -16.77 -3.65 -14.40
N ILE A 493 -17.34 -2.70 -13.66
CA ILE A 493 -17.27 -1.26 -14.00
C ILE A 493 -15.81 -0.78 -13.98
N ILE A 494 -15.02 -1.29 -13.04
CA ILE A 494 -13.60 -0.96 -12.90
C ILE A 494 -12.68 -1.70 -13.88
N ALA A 495 -13.23 -2.53 -14.78
CA ALA A 495 -12.39 -3.28 -15.72
C ALA A 495 -11.42 -2.30 -16.41
N PRO A 496 -10.12 -2.64 -16.48
CA PRO A 496 -9.10 -1.76 -17.05
C PRO A 496 -9.50 -1.18 -18.41
N ALA A 497 -9.18 0.09 -18.68
CA ALA A 497 -9.35 0.61 -20.02
C ALA A 497 -8.31 -0.05 -20.94
N GLY A 498 -8.69 -0.50 -22.12
CA GLY A 498 -7.76 -1.18 -23.01
C GLY A 498 -8.42 -2.01 -24.10
N ASN A 499 -7.56 -2.57 -24.94
CA ASN A 499 -7.93 -3.50 -26.00
C ASN A 499 -7.87 -4.93 -25.47
N TYR A 500 -9.03 -5.57 -25.34
CA TYR A 500 -9.15 -6.97 -24.97
C TYR A 500 -9.32 -7.81 -26.23
N GLU A 501 -8.61 -8.93 -26.30
CA GLU A 501 -8.82 -9.96 -27.32
C GLU A 501 -9.25 -11.25 -26.62
N ILE A 502 -10.41 -11.78 -26.96
CA ILE A 502 -10.92 -13.03 -26.43
C ILE A 502 -10.93 -14.04 -27.58
N LEU A 503 -9.98 -14.97 -27.52
CA LEU A 503 -9.80 -16.04 -28.49
C LEU A 503 -10.49 -17.31 -27.98
N LEU A 504 -11.46 -17.80 -28.73
CA LEU A 504 -12.16 -19.06 -28.48
C LEU A 504 -11.85 -20.05 -29.60
N THR A 505 -11.22 -21.16 -29.26
CA THR A 505 -10.94 -22.27 -30.19
C THR A 505 -11.62 -23.52 -29.69
N SER A 506 -12.01 -24.42 -30.58
CA SER A 506 -12.64 -25.69 -30.20
C SER A 506 -12.18 -26.85 -31.05
N ASP A 507 -12.05 -28.01 -30.41
CA ASP A 507 -11.71 -29.29 -31.01
C ASP A 507 -12.72 -30.37 -30.54
N ASP A 508 -13.03 -31.33 -31.41
CA ASP A 508 -13.76 -32.54 -31.00
C ASP A 508 -12.85 -33.53 -30.24
N ASP A 509 -13.43 -34.63 -29.75
CA ASP A 509 -12.69 -35.66 -29.00
C ASP A 509 -11.58 -36.36 -29.83
N SER A 510 -11.59 -36.21 -31.15
CA SER A 510 -10.55 -36.72 -32.05
C SER A 510 -9.45 -35.69 -32.35
N ASN A 511 -9.48 -34.52 -31.68
CA ASN A 511 -8.65 -33.35 -31.95
C ASN A 511 -8.87 -32.76 -33.36
N THR A 512 -10.08 -32.91 -33.92
CA THR A 512 -10.46 -32.24 -35.16
C THR A 512 -10.88 -30.80 -34.83
N PRO A 513 -10.27 -29.78 -35.44
CA PRO A 513 -10.66 -28.39 -35.19
C PRO A 513 -12.09 -28.11 -35.64
N LEU A 514 -12.90 -27.64 -34.69
CA LEU A 514 -14.30 -27.28 -34.94
C LEU A 514 -14.42 -25.83 -35.40
N PHE A 515 -13.87 -24.89 -34.63
CA PHE A 515 -13.83 -23.47 -35.01
C PHE A 515 -12.75 -22.69 -34.26
N CYS A 516 -12.51 -21.47 -34.74
CA CYS A 516 -11.74 -20.42 -34.09
C CYS A 516 -12.49 -19.09 -34.26
N VAL A 517 -12.76 -18.41 -33.15
CA VAL A 517 -13.39 -17.09 -33.12
C VAL A 517 -12.54 -16.16 -32.26
N ASN A 518 -12.33 -14.93 -32.74
CA ASN A 518 -11.68 -13.87 -32.01
C ASN A 518 -12.64 -12.70 -31.81
N VAL A 519 -12.77 -12.29 -30.56
CA VAL A 519 -13.50 -11.11 -30.14
C VAL A 519 -12.49 -10.03 -29.80
N ALA A 520 -12.60 -8.86 -30.43
CA ALA A 520 -11.87 -7.66 -30.06
C ALA A 520 -12.83 -6.70 -29.34
N LEU A 521 -12.49 -6.30 -28.11
CA LEU A 521 -13.19 -5.28 -27.34
C LEU A 521 -12.25 -4.11 -27.09
N ASP A 522 -12.61 -2.92 -27.56
CA ASP A 522 -11.92 -1.68 -27.25
C ASP A 522 -12.73 -0.92 -26.19
N LEU A 523 -12.14 -0.80 -25.01
CA LEU A 523 -12.68 -0.04 -23.87
C LEU A 523 -11.82 1.20 -23.56
N THR A 524 -11.05 1.71 -24.54
CA THR A 524 -10.18 2.88 -24.35
C THR A 524 -10.95 4.21 -24.39
N ASN A 525 -10.57 5.16 -23.53
CA ASN A 525 -11.06 6.53 -23.57
C ASN A 525 -10.21 7.36 -24.54
N HIS A 526 -10.69 7.68 -25.74
CA HIS A 526 -9.91 8.44 -26.73
C HIS A 526 -9.58 9.90 -26.35
N ALA A 527 -10.10 10.43 -25.24
CA ALA A 527 -9.67 11.73 -24.70
C ALA A 527 -8.25 11.72 -24.11
N ALA A 528 -7.65 10.53 -23.90
CA ALA A 528 -6.34 10.37 -23.27
C ALA A 528 -5.29 9.79 -24.24
N GLN A 529 -5.18 10.33 -25.46
CA GLN A 529 -4.16 9.91 -26.44
C GLN A 529 -2.70 10.13 -25.98
N ASP A 530 -2.45 10.60 -24.77
CA ASP A 530 -1.09 10.88 -24.26
C ASP A 530 -0.81 10.34 -22.84
N LYS A 531 -1.56 9.34 -22.36
CA LYS A 531 -1.31 8.75 -21.03
C LYS A 531 -1.11 7.24 -21.09
N THR A 532 0.10 6.81 -20.78
CA THR A 532 0.58 5.42 -20.63
C THR A 532 -0.02 4.67 -19.42
N HIS A 533 -1.17 5.13 -18.88
CA HIS A 533 -1.79 4.59 -17.68
C HIS A 533 -3.08 3.85 -18.04
N VAL A 534 -3.15 2.56 -17.65
CA VAL A 534 -4.26 1.64 -17.93
C VAL A 534 -5.50 1.90 -17.05
N TYR A 535 -5.37 2.72 -16.00
CA TYR A 535 -6.48 3.16 -15.16
C TYR A 535 -6.25 4.56 -14.55
N GLU A 536 -7.25 5.44 -14.68
CA GLU A 536 -7.43 6.65 -13.87
C GLU A 536 -8.79 6.57 -13.16
N PRO A 537 -8.90 6.80 -11.84
CA PRO A 537 -10.18 6.77 -11.14
C PRO A 537 -11.12 7.84 -11.71
N LEU A 538 -12.37 7.45 -12.01
CA LEU A 538 -13.39 8.35 -12.54
C LEU A 538 -13.56 9.58 -11.64
N SER A 539 -13.60 10.78 -12.25
CA SER A 539 -14.01 12.00 -11.57
C SER A 539 -15.50 11.95 -11.26
N TYR A 540 -15.87 11.80 -9.98
CA TYR A 540 -17.27 11.92 -9.57
C TYR A 540 -17.60 13.40 -9.39
N ILE A 541 -18.56 13.92 -10.16
CA ILE A 541 -19.16 15.23 -9.90
C ILE A 541 -20.11 15.03 -8.71
N GLU A 542 -19.83 15.71 -7.60
CA GLU A 542 -20.74 15.78 -6.45
C GLU A 542 -22.11 16.26 -6.92
N GLN A 543 -23.13 15.41 -6.77
CA GLN A 543 -24.51 15.86 -6.78
C GLN A 543 -24.74 16.65 -5.50
N ASN A 544 -24.50 17.96 -5.55
CA ASN A 544 -24.89 18.86 -4.48
C ASN A 544 -26.39 18.75 -4.27
N SER A 545 -26.72 18.25 -3.08
CA SER A 545 -28.05 18.24 -2.51
C SER A 545 -28.63 19.66 -2.48
N PHE A 546 -29.85 19.77 -2.96
CA PHE A 546 -30.72 20.92 -2.77
C PHE A 546 -30.81 21.27 -1.26
N SER A 547 -30.19 22.37 -0.85
CA SER A 547 -30.59 23.12 0.35
C SER A 547 -30.68 24.61 0.03
N GLY A 548 -31.67 24.96 -0.78
CA GLY A 548 -32.15 26.34 -0.87
C GLY A 548 -33.01 26.66 0.36
N MET A 549 -32.39 27.18 1.42
CA MET A 549 -33.10 28.05 2.36
C MET A 549 -32.29 29.34 2.54
N ASN A 550 -32.94 30.42 2.08
CA ASN A 550 -32.48 31.80 2.12
C ASN A 550 -32.03 32.24 3.52
N HIS A 551 -30.78 32.70 3.63
CA HIS A 551 -30.42 33.71 4.62
C HIS A 551 -30.39 35.08 3.93
N ASN A 552 -31.51 35.80 4.01
CA ASN A 552 -31.50 37.24 3.90
C ASN A 552 -30.96 37.82 5.21
N ASN A 553 -29.77 38.40 5.12
CA ASN A 553 -29.29 39.40 6.07
C ASN A 553 -30.27 40.56 6.12
N ASN A 554 -30.76 40.89 7.31
CA ASN A 554 -31.09 42.26 7.65
C ASN A 554 -30.64 42.54 9.09
N LEU A 555 -29.72 43.50 9.19
CA LEU A 555 -29.33 44.21 10.38
C LEU A 555 -30.55 44.76 11.13
N LEU A 556 -30.51 44.74 12.47
CA LEU A 556 -30.89 45.89 13.30
C LEU A 556 -30.48 45.68 14.76
N PHE A 557 -29.84 46.72 15.29
CA PHE A 557 -29.51 47.05 16.67
C PHE A 557 -30.58 46.65 17.70
N VAL A 558 -30.16 46.00 18.81
CA VAL A 558 -29.98 46.51 20.19
C VAL A 558 -29.58 45.32 21.07
#